data_AF-A0A137PCX2-F1
#
_entry.id   AF-A0A137PCX2-F1
#
_cell.length_a   1.000
_cell.length_b   1.000
_cell.length_c   1.000
_cell.angle_alpha   90.00
_cell.angle_beta   90.00
_cell.angle_gamma   90.00
#
_symmetry.space_group_name_H-M   'P 1'
#
loop_
_entity.id
_entity.type
_entity.pdbx_description
1 polymer ?
#
loop_
_entity_poly.entity_id
_entity_poly.type
_entity_poly.pdbx_seq_one_letter_code
_entity_poly.pdbx_strand_id
1 'polypeptide(L)'
;MKILYYFPPLFLNAWVIELKVKYWNGLLGHSWEYFADIVSDMGGKAQLSCIAFNEAEKRCKHEPIAWSSQGGYNIYDLKCKNGGCTLQLYVENINLELEVDSNNDFEDGQFRPTEESYKEYYGKREFKVWSDNRIEYTS
;
A
#
# COMPACT_ATOMS: atom_id res chain seq x y z
N MET A 1 -27.11 37.63 16.70
CA MET A 1 -27.23 36.70 15.56
C MET A 1 -25.86 36.05 15.35
N LYS A 2 -25.68 34.78 15.74
CA LYS A 2 -24.42 34.05 15.55
C LYS A 2 -24.45 33.43 14.15
N ILE A 3 -23.63 33.93 13.24
CA ILE A 3 -23.44 33.34 11.92
C ILE A 3 -22.45 32.19 12.12
N LEU A 4 -22.94 30.96 12.02
CA LEU A 4 -22.10 29.76 11.95
C LEU A 4 -21.56 29.68 10.52
N TYR A 5 -20.28 29.97 10.33
CA TYR A 5 -19.58 29.70 9.09
C TYR A 5 -19.27 28.20 9.03
N TYR A 6 -20.01 27.47 8.21
CA TYR A 6 -19.67 26.11 7.84
C TYR A 6 -18.55 26.18 6.81
N PHE A 7 -17.31 25.95 7.24
CA PHE A 7 -16.22 25.72 6.30
C PHE A 7 -16.30 24.26 5.85
N PRO A 8 -16.52 23.99 4.55
CA PRO A 8 -16.46 22.62 4.06
C PRO A 8 -15.04 22.09 4.29
N PRO A 9 -14.89 20.82 4.67
CA PRO A 9 -13.57 20.22 4.84
C PRO A 9 -12.79 20.35 3.53
N LEU A 10 -11.58 20.90 3.61
CA LEU A 10 -10.67 20.98 2.48
C LEU A 10 -9.98 19.63 2.34
N PHE A 11 -10.08 19.10 1.13
CA PHE A 11 -9.34 17.94 0.68
C PHE A 11 -7.90 18.35 0.40
N LEU A 12 -6.93 17.66 1.01
CA LEU A 12 -5.51 17.99 0.83
C LEU A 12 -5.03 17.48 -0.52
N ASN A 13 -5.03 16.16 -0.72
CA ASN A 13 -4.40 15.50 -1.87
C ASN A 13 -5.00 14.11 -2.13
N ALA A 14 -5.02 13.70 -3.40
CA ALA A 14 -5.42 12.37 -3.86
C ALA A 14 -4.23 11.43 -3.97
N TRP A 15 -4.44 10.19 -3.55
CA TRP A 15 -3.39 9.20 -3.46
C TRP A 15 -3.83 7.89 -4.09
N VAL A 16 -2.85 7.21 -4.64
CA VAL A 16 -2.99 5.85 -5.14
C VAL A 16 -1.94 5.00 -4.44
N ILE A 17 -2.36 3.89 -3.88
CA ILE A 17 -1.49 2.81 -3.42
C ILE A 17 -1.69 1.60 -4.32
N GLU A 18 -0.60 1.11 -4.90
CA GLU A 18 -0.56 -0.10 -5.71
C GLU A 18 0.25 -1.15 -4.96
N LEU A 19 -0.37 -2.32 -4.73
CA LEU A 19 0.29 -3.48 -4.18
C LEU A 19 0.49 -4.51 -5.29
N LYS A 20 1.75 -4.80 -5.61
CA LYS A 20 2.11 -5.90 -6.51
C LYS A 20 2.67 -7.05 -5.69
N VAL A 21 2.14 -8.25 -5.91
CA VAL A 21 2.64 -9.48 -5.29
C VAL A 21 3.18 -10.40 -6.37
N LYS A 22 4.44 -10.77 -6.25
CA LYS A 22 5.07 -11.78 -7.11
C LYS A 22 5.25 -13.07 -6.31
N TYR A 23 4.84 -14.17 -6.93
CA TYR A 23 5.08 -15.51 -6.43
C TYR A 23 6.10 -16.20 -7.33
N TRP A 24 7.07 -16.84 -6.70
CA TRP A 24 8.04 -17.70 -7.37
C TRP A 24 7.99 -19.08 -6.76
N ASN A 25 7.97 -20.09 -7.62
CA ASN A 25 8.09 -21.50 -7.29
C ASN A 25 9.25 -22.11 -8.09
N GLY A 26 10.31 -22.51 -7.41
CA GLY A 26 11.48 -23.07 -8.05
C GLY A 26 12.14 -24.18 -7.23
N LEU A 27 13.27 -24.69 -7.74
CA LEU A 27 14.03 -25.78 -7.13
C LEU A 27 14.50 -25.48 -5.69
N LEU A 28 14.65 -24.20 -5.34
CA LEU A 28 15.10 -23.75 -4.03
C LEU A 28 13.94 -23.45 -3.06
N GLY A 29 12.70 -23.73 -3.47
CA GLY A 29 11.49 -23.50 -2.71
C GLY A 29 10.64 -22.36 -3.28
N HIS A 30 9.78 -21.84 -2.42
CA HIS A 30 8.77 -20.85 -2.77
C HIS A 30 9.13 -19.50 -2.14
N SER A 31 8.86 -18.41 -2.86
CA SER A 31 9.01 -17.07 -2.30
C SER A 31 7.89 -16.14 -2.75
N TRP A 32 7.59 -15.19 -1.87
CA TRP A 32 6.63 -14.12 -2.08
C TRP A 32 7.36 -12.80 -2.01
N GLU A 33 7.23 -11.97 -3.03
CA GLU A 33 7.77 -10.63 -3.04
C GLU A 33 6.63 -9.64 -3.15
N TYR A 34 6.53 -8.75 -2.18
CA TYR A 34 5.52 -7.72 -2.09
C TYR A 34 6.17 -6.39 -2.46
N PHE A 35 5.56 -5.63 -3.36
CA PHE A 35 5.95 -4.29 -3.73
C PHE A 35 4.78 -3.35 -3.46
N ALA A 36 5.02 -2.33 -2.65
CA ALA A 36 4.05 -1.26 -2.41
C ALA A 36 4.56 0.02 -3.07
N ASP A 37 3.76 0.55 -3.97
CA ASP A 37 3.99 1.79 -4.68
C ASP A 37 2.95 2.82 -4.26
N ILE A 38 3.38 3.99 -3.82
CA ILE A 38 2.48 5.10 -3.50
C ILE A 38 2.77 6.26 -4.42
N VAL A 39 1.70 6.85 -4.96
CA VAL A 39 1.74 8.04 -5.82
C VAL A 39 0.72 9.04 -5.31
N SER A 40 1.11 10.31 -5.28
CA SER A 40 0.26 11.45 -4.95
C SER A 40 -0.05 12.27 -6.21
N ASP A 41 -1.18 12.96 -6.22
CA ASP A 41 -1.47 14.02 -7.19
C ASP A 41 -0.56 15.25 -7.04
N MET A 42 0.11 15.41 -5.90
CA MET A 42 1.24 16.34 -5.72
C MET A 42 2.47 15.97 -6.57
N GLY A 43 2.44 14.78 -7.19
CA GLY A 43 3.55 14.18 -7.92
C GLY A 43 4.46 13.34 -7.03
N GLY A 44 5.40 12.67 -7.69
CA GLY A 44 6.38 11.79 -7.07
C GLY A 44 5.84 10.42 -6.70
N LYS A 45 6.77 9.47 -6.57
CA LYS A 45 6.50 8.07 -6.22
C LYS A 45 7.44 7.65 -5.10
N ALA A 46 6.90 6.94 -4.11
CA ALA A 46 7.69 6.21 -3.12
C ALA A 46 7.40 4.71 -3.25
N GLN A 47 8.43 3.87 -3.09
CA GLN A 47 8.33 2.42 -3.27
C GLN A 47 9.02 1.66 -2.15
N LEU A 48 8.37 0.61 -1.66
CA LEU A 48 8.95 -0.38 -0.74
C LEU A 48 8.75 -1.78 -1.28
N SER A 49 9.65 -2.69 -0.89
CA SER A 49 9.43 -4.11 -1.13
C SER A 49 9.89 -4.98 0.03
N CYS A 50 9.21 -6.11 0.23
CA CYS A 50 9.63 -7.12 1.19
C CYS A 50 9.44 -8.53 0.62
N ILE A 51 10.32 -9.45 1.01
CA ILE A 51 10.31 -10.84 0.54
C ILE A 51 9.99 -11.76 1.73
N ALA A 52 9.02 -12.65 1.57
CA ALA A 52 8.70 -13.72 2.49
C ALA A 52 9.09 -15.07 1.88
N PHE A 53 9.99 -15.79 2.54
CA PHE A 53 10.43 -17.13 2.15
C PHE A 53 9.66 -18.25 2.88
N ASN A 54 8.77 -17.90 3.81
CA ASN A 54 8.02 -18.87 4.61
C ASN A 54 6.56 -18.98 4.15
N GLU A 55 6.15 -20.19 3.77
CA GLU A 55 4.79 -20.50 3.30
C GLU A 55 3.71 -20.38 4.38
N ALA A 56 4.04 -20.63 5.65
CA ALA A 56 3.04 -20.79 6.70
C ALA A 56 2.32 -19.48 7.04
N GLU A 57 3.02 -18.35 6.95
CA GLU A 57 2.45 -17.05 7.32
C GLU A 57 2.62 -15.98 6.24
N LYS A 58 3.45 -16.24 5.21
CA LYS A 58 3.80 -15.30 4.14
C LYS A 58 4.16 -13.92 4.69
N ARG A 59 4.89 -13.90 5.82
CA ARG A 59 5.23 -12.68 6.55
C ARG A 59 6.53 -12.07 6.05
N CYS A 60 6.50 -10.79 5.78
CA CYS A 60 7.71 -9.99 5.61
C CYS A 60 7.56 -8.60 6.21
N LYS A 61 8.71 -8.00 6.55
CA LYS A 61 8.82 -6.62 7.02
C LYS A 61 9.96 -5.91 6.28
N HIS A 62 9.71 -4.70 5.82
CA HIS A 62 10.76 -3.78 5.35
C HIS A 62 10.68 -2.48 6.15
N GLU A 63 11.73 -2.18 6.90
CA GLU A 63 11.83 -1.02 7.80
C GLU A 63 12.41 0.25 7.17
N PRO A 64 13.37 0.18 6.22
CA PRO A 64 13.91 1.40 5.63
C PRO A 64 12.85 2.34 5.06
N ILE A 65 13.09 3.64 5.26
CA ILE A 65 12.23 4.71 4.76
C ILE A 65 12.50 4.90 3.27
N ALA A 66 11.43 4.86 2.47
CA ALA A 66 11.46 5.28 1.08
C ALA A 66 10.85 6.66 0.93
N TRP A 67 11.65 7.61 0.45
CA TRP A 67 11.22 8.97 0.20
C TRP A 67 10.59 9.08 -1.18
N SER A 68 9.54 9.88 -1.30
CA SER A 68 9.01 10.22 -2.60
C SER A 68 10.00 11.05 -3.40
N SER A 69 10.07 10.80 -4.71
CA SER A 69 10.87 11.60 -5.63
C SER A 69 10.42 13.06 -5.71
N GLN A 70 9.13 13.35 -5.49
CA GLN A 70 8.50 14.68 -5.50
C GLN A 70 7.29 14.68 -4.53
N GLY A 71 6.84 15.83 -4.02
CA GLY A 71 5.64 15.87 -3.16
C GLY A 71 5.87 15.71 -1.65
N GLY A 72 7.11 15.52 -1.19
CA GLY A 72 7.47 15.74 0.23
C GLY A 72 6.92 14.72 1.24
N TYR A 73 6.57 13.51 0.80
CA TYR A 73 6.13 12.41 1.66
C TYR A 73 7.16 11.27 1.67
N ASN A 74 7.05 10.38 2.66
CA ASN A 74 7.80 9.13 2.72
C ASN A 74 6.92 7.98 3.20
N ILE A 75 7.36 6.77 2.91
CA ILE A 75 6.69 5.54 3.33
C ILE A 75 7.70 4.62 4.03
N TYR A 76 7.24 3.83 4.98
CA TYR A 76 8.09 2.93 5.75
C TYR A 76 7.27 1.80 6.39
N ASP A 77 7.96 0.85 7.02
CA ASP A 77 7.34 -0.24 7.79
C ASP A 77 6.34 -1.09 6.98
N LEU A 78 6.65 -1.42 5.73
CA LEU A 78 5.85 -2.37 4.93
C LEU A 78 5.83 -3.73 5.63
N LYS A 79 4.66 -4.16 6.08
CA LYS A 79 4.41 -5.44 6.75
C LYS A 79 3.33 -6.19 6.00
N CYS A 80 3.66 -7.38 5.51
CA CYS A 80 2.70 -8.23 4.81
C CYS A 80 2.46 -9.52 5.58
N LYS A 81 1.23 -10.05 5.52
CA LYS A 81 0.82 -11.34 6.06
C LYS A 81 -0.37 -11.87 5.28
N ASN A 82 -0.30 -13.12 4.82
CA ASN A 82 -1.42 -13.80 4.14
C ASN A 82 -2.04 -13.02 2.96
N GLY A 83 -1.25 -12.18 2.27
CA GLY A 83 -1.72 -11.37 1.15
C GLY A 83 -2.29 -9.99 1.52
N GLY A 84 -2.50 -9.71 2.80
CA GLY A 84 -2.71 -8.35 3.30
C GLY A 84 -1.37 -7.67 3.59
N CYS A 85 -1.26 -6.40 3.24
CA CYS A 85 -0.11 -5.56 3.54
C CYS A 85 -0.55 -4.27 4.23
N THR A 86 0.26 -3.85 5.19
CA THR A 86 0.15 -2.57 5.88
C THR A 86 1.45 -1.81 5.70
N LEU A 87 1.38 -0.49 5.59
CA LEU A 87 2.56 0.37 5.59
C LEU A 87 2.23 1.70 6.27
N GLN A 88 3.26 2.46 6.61
CA GLN A 88 3.12 3.80 7.15
C GLN A 88 3.43 4.85 6.06
N LEU A 89 2.58 5.86 5.95
CA LEU A 89 2.76 7.05 5.12
C LEU A 89 2.95 8.26 6.03
N TYR A 90 4.06 8.96 5.88
CA TYR A 90 4.31 10.22 6.53
C TYR A 90 4.28 11.37 5.54
N VAL A 91 3.38 12.33 5.76
CA VAL A 91 3.19 13.52 4.93
C VAL A 91 2.78 14.70 5.82
N GLU A 92 3.43 15.86 5.65
CA GLU A 92 3.06 17.10 6.37
C GLU A 92 2.94 16.97 7.91
N ASN A 93 3.78 16.14 8.54
CA ASN A 93 3.74 15.79 9.98
C ASN A 93 2.55 14.95 10.43
N ILE A 94 1.86 14.33 9.48
CA ILE A 94 0.80 13.36 9.70
C ILE A 94 1.38 11.98 9.39
N ASN A 95 1.17 11.04 10.30
CA ASN A 95 1.51 9.64 10.08
C ASN A 95 0.23 8.81 9.95
N LEU A 96 0.14 8.06 8.85
CA LEU A 96 -1.05 7.32 8.44
C LEU A 96 -0.69 5.86 8.22
N GLU A 97 -1.51 4.95 8.73
CA GLU A 97 -1.42 3.53 8.38
C GLU A 97 -2.31 3.27 7.15
N LEU A 98 -1.73 2.65 6.13
CA LEU A 98 -2.42 2.28 4.90
C LEU A 98 -2.49 0.77 4.80
N GLU A 99 -3.69 0.26 4.50
CA GLU A 99 -3.95 -1.16 4.32
C GLU A 99 -4.36 -1.47 2.88
N VAL A 100 -3.79 -2.56 2.33
CA VAL A 100 -4.19 -3.18 1.06
C VAL A 100 -4.31 -4.68 1.27
N ASP A 101 -5.42 -5.28 0.86
CA ASP A 101 -5.74 -6.69 1.04
C ASP A 101 -5.90 -7.39 -0.31
N SER A 102 -5.04 -8.37 -0.57
CA SER A 102 -5.09 -9.14 -1.81
C SER A 102 -6.36 -9.94 -2.04
N ASN A 103 -7.17 -10.17 -1.01
CA ASN A 103 -8.43 -10.90 -1.16
C ASN A 103 -9.59 -10.00 -1.60
N ASN A 104 -9.48 -8.69 -1.35
CA ASN A 104 -10.55 -7.72 -1.58
C ASN A 104 -10.21 -6.75 -2.72
N ASP A 105 -8.93 -6.46 -2.94
CA ASP A 105 -8.50 -5.37 -3.82
C ASP A 105 -7.93 -5.82 -5.17
N PHE A 106 -7.91 -7.13 -5.42
CA PHE A 106 -7.27 -7.72 -6.61
C PHE A 106 -8.36 -8.15 -7.58
N GLU A 107 -8.21 -7.77 -8.86
CA GLU A 107 -9.23 -7.99 -9.90
C GLU A 107 -9.48 -9.49 -10.19
N ASP A 108 -8.46 -10.34 -10.01
CA ASP A 108 -8.54 -11.79 -10.19
C ASP A 108 -8.82 -12.47 -8.84
N GLY A 109 -10.11 -12.70 -8.57
CA GLY A 109 -10.62 -13.29 -7.34
C GLY A 109 -9.85 -14.53 -6.85
N GLN A 110 -9.69 -14.59 -5.53
CA GLN A 110 -9.06 -15.65 -4.72
C GLN A 110 -7.83 -16.33 -5.33
N PHE A 111 -6.68 -15.88 -4.82
CA PHE A 111 -5.40 -16.57 -4.74
C PHE A 111 -5.52 -18.12 -4.71
N ARG A 112 -5.13 -18.78 -5.81
CA ARG A 112 -4.84 -20.22 -5.84
C ARG A 112 -3.43 -20.41 -6.42
N PRO A 113 -2.47 -20.94 -5.64
CA PRO A 113 -1.18 -21.33 -6.19
C PRO A 113 -1.41 -22.49 -7.17
N THR A 114 -1.15 -22.23 -8.44
CA THR A 114 -1.07 -23.20 -9.54
C THR A 114 0.35 -23.81 -9.56
N GLU A 115 0.56 -24.92 -10.28
CA GLU A 115 1.89 -25.52 -10.53
C GLU A 115 2.87 -24.58 -11.28
N GLU A 116 2.47 -23.34 -11.54
CA GLU A 116 3.25 -22.34 -12.27
C GLU A 116 4.50 -21.94 -11.47
N SER A 117 5.63 -21.82 -12.16
CA SER A 117 6.90 -21.38 -11.60
C SER A 117 6.90 -19.90 -11.19
N TYR A 118 5.95 -19.13 -11.73
CA TYR A 118 5.87 -17.69 -11.52
C TYR A 118 4.44 -17.18 -11.68
N LYS A 119 4.03 -16.26 -10.81
CA LYS A 119 2.76 -15.53 -10.95
C LYS A 119 2.87 -14.11 -10.40
N GLU A 120 2.21 -13.17 -11.05
CA GLU A 120 2.07 -11.79 -10.57
C GLU A 120 0.62 -11.46 -10.29
N TYR A 121 0.44 -10.61 -9.28
CA TYR A 121 -0.86 -10.16 -8.83
C TYR A 121 -0.80 -8.67 -8.51
N TYR A 122 -1.90 -7.97 -8.71
CA TYR A 122 -1.99 -6.53 -8.58
C TYR A 122 -3.27 -6.14 -7.84
N GLY A 123 -3.12 -5.29 -6.83
CA GLY A 123 -4.22 -4.58 -6.20
C GLY A 123 -3.94 -3.09 -6.20
N LYS A 124 -5.01 -2.31 -6.29
CA LYS A 124 -4.94 -0.85 -6.31
C LYS A 124 -6.02 -0.33 -5.38
N ARG A 125 -5.65 0.64 -4.54
CA ARG A 125 -6.62 1.45 -3.80
C ARG A 125 -6.38 2.92 -4.03
N GLU A 126 -7.46 3.66 -4.11
CA GLU A 126 -7.43 5.11 -4.16
C GLU A 126 -7.92 5.64 -2.83
N PHE A 127 -7.25 6.65 -2.31
CA PHE A 127 -7.64 7.25 -1.05
C PHE A 127 -7.40 8.75 -1.03
N LYS A 128 -8.12 9.37 -0.11
CA LYS A 128 -8.13 10.81 0.12
C LYS A 128 -7.67 11.10 1.53
N VAL A 129 -6.74 12.04 1.67
CA VAL A 129 -6.35 12.57 2.98
C VAL A 129 -7.02 13.92 3.20
N TRP A 130 -7.80 14.00 4.27
CA TRP A 130 -8.48 15.20 4.68
C TRP A 130 -7.63 16.01 5.66
N SER A 131 -7.90 17.31 5.77
CA SER A 131 -7.19 18.23 6.69
C SER A 131 -7.37 17.90 8.18
N ASP A 132 -8.32 17.04 8.53
CA ASP A 132 -8.52 16.49 9.88
C ASP A 132 -7.82 15.13 10.08
N ASN A 133 -6.89 14.76 9.20
CA ASN A 133 -6.14 13.50 9.17
C ASN A 133 -6.99 12.26 8.91
N ARG A 134 -8.24 12.43 8.48
CA ARG A 134 -9.09 11.30 8.08
C ARG A 134 -8.66 10.78 6.73
N ILE A 135 -8.63 9.45 6.59
CA ILE A 135 -8.46 8.74 5.33
C ILE A 135 -9.83 8.30 4.83
N GLU A 136 -10.12 8.57 3.57
CA GLU A 136 -11.30 8.06 2.89
C GLU A 136 -10.88 7.26 1.66
N TYR A 137 -11.13 5.94 1.70
CA TYR A 137 -10.93 5.05 0.55
C TYR A 137 -12.04 5.28 -0.48
N THR A 138 -11.67 5.48 -1.74
CA THR A 138 -12.60 5.84 -2.82
C THR A 138 -12.76 4.74 -3.87
N SER A 139 -11.82 3.80 -3.95
CA SER A 139 -11.90 2.57 -4.74
C SER A 139 -11.00 1.49 -4.15
#